data_AF-A0A2A3L536-F1
#
_entry.id   AF-A0A2A3L536-F1
#
_cell.length_a   1.000
_cell.length_b   1.000
_cell.length_c   1.000
_cell.angle_alpha   90.00
_cell.angle_beta   90.00
_cell.angle_gamma   90.00
#
_symmetry.space_group_name_H-M   'P 1'
#
loop_
_entity.id
_entity.type
_entity.pdbx_description
1 polymer ?
#
loop_
_entity_poly.entity_id
_entity_poly.type
_entity_poly.pdbx_seq_one_letter_code
_entity_poly.pdbx_strand_id
1 'polypeptide(L)'
;MARTRRSFTPEYRLEASHRVIHGNQRVADVARELGLNESVLHTWVRDERLRMAAAAIGGAPDPGGGQSLSPDARAELVRLREKVARQAEDIAFLQKASAYVAAQLDRPAFRVHFLSWVACHEAEQGR
;
A
#
# COMPACT_ATOMS: atom_id res chain seq x y z
N MET A 1 33.05 -27.39 20.75
CA MET A 1 32.75 -27.85 19.37
C MET A 1 31.64 -26.99 18.78
N ALA A 2 31.86 -26.37 17.63
CA ALA A 2 30.84 -25.56 16.97
C ALA A 2 29.71 -26.46 16.46
N ARG A 3 28.49 -26.26 16.98
CA ARG A 3 27.31 -27.02 16.54
C ARG A 3 26.91 -26.54 15.14
N THR A 4 27.03 -27.41 14.14
CA THR A 4 26.58 -27.14 12.77
C THR A 4 25.11 -26.71 12.80
N ARG A 5 24.82 -25.47 12.38
CA ARG A 5 23.44 -24.99 12.29
C ARG A 5 22.74 -25.76 11.18
N ARG A 6 21.62 -26.42 11.49
CA ARG A 6 20.73 -26.97 10.47
C ARG A 6 20.20 -25.81 9.63
N SER A 7 20.45 -25.84 8.32
CA SER A 7 19.81 -24.96 7.36
C SER A 7 18.49 -25.60 6.92
N PHE A 8 17.44 -24.77 6.84
CA PHE A 8 16.13 -25.17 6.34
C PHE A 8 15.83 -24.40 5.06
N THR A 9 15.15 -25.05 4.11
CA THR A 9 14.73 -24.38 2.88
C THR A 9 13.69 -23.29 3.20
N PRO A 10 13.67 -22.19 2.43
CA PRO A 10 12.69 -21.13 2.64
C PRO A 10 11.24 -21.62 2.49
N GLU A 11 10.99 -22.56 1.57
CA GLU A 11 9.68 -23.17 1.35
C GLU A 11 9.20 -23.92 2.60
N TYR A 12 10.10 -24.69 3.22
CA TYR A 12 9.77 -25.46 4.42
C TYR A 12 9.44 -24.57 5.61
N ARG A 13 10.15 -23.45 5.77
CA ARG A 13 9.86 -22.45 6.81
C ARG A 13 8.48 -21.82 6.61
N LEU A 14 8.14 -21.49 5.37
CA LEU A 14 6.87 -20.88 5.02
C LEU A 14 5.70 -21.85 5.26
N GLU A 15 5.84 -23.10 4.82
CA GLU A 15 4.82 -24.13 5.04
C GLU A 15 4.56 -24.36 6.55
N ALA A 16 5.63 -24.48 7.35
CA ALA A 16 5.53 -24.64 8.80
C ALA A 16 4.83 -23.44 9.47
N SER A 17 5.19 -22.21 9.08
CA SER A 17 4.54 -20.99 9.59
C SER A 17 3.07 -20.89 9.17
N HIS A 18 2.75 -21.24 7.93
CA HIS A 18 1.38 -21.22 7.41
C HIS A 18 0.46 -22.18 8.18
N ARG A 19 0.94 -23.38 8.54
CA ARG A 19 0.16 -24.32 9.37
C ARG A 19 -0.25 -23.71 10.70
N VAL A 20 0.65 -22.97 11.35
CA VAL A 20 0.35 -22.28 12.62
C VAL A 20 -0.61 -21.11 12.40
N ILE A 21 -0.37 -20.27 11.40
CA ILE A 21 -1.14 -19.03 11.18
C ILE A 21 -2.55 -19.33 10.67
N HIS A 22 -2.70 -20.20 9.68
CA HIS A 22 -4.00 -20.51 9.07
C HIS A 22 -4.73 -21.66 9.77
N GLY A 23 -3.99 -22.65 10.28
CA GLY A 23 -4.56 -23.81 10.95
C GLY A 23 -4.91 -23.58 12.43
N ASN A 24 -4.57 -22.41 13.00
CA ASN A 24 -4.74 -22.09 14.42
C ASN A 24 -4.18 -23.16 15.38
N GLN A 25 -3.18 -23.91 14.91
CA GLN A 25 -2.50 -24.94 15.71
C GLN A 25 -1.48 -24.30 16.64
N ARG A 26 -1.24 -24.90 17.81
CA ARG A 26 -0.23 -24.40 18.74
C ARG A 26 1.16 -24.65 18.18
N VAL A 27 2.06 -23.67 18.38
CA VAL A 27 3.46 -23.74 17.94
C VAL A 27 4.16 -24.98 18.51
N ALA A 28 3.90 -25.33 19.77
CA ALA A 28 4.49 -26.50 20.42
C ALA A 28 4.13 -27.83 19.74
N ASP A 29 2.87 -27.99 19.32
CA ASP A 29 2.40 -29.22 18.66
C ASP A 29 3.04 -29.38 17.28
N VAL A 30 3.03 -28.31 16.48
CA VAL A 30 3.65 -28.30 15.14
C VAL A 30 5.17 -28.47 15.23
N ALA A 31 5.83 -27.86 16.21
CA ALA A 31 7.26 -28.03 16.41
C ALA A 31 7.63 -29.47 16.75
N ARG A 32 6.83 -30.12 17.61
CA ARG A 32 7.04 -31.53 18.00
C ARG A 32 6.81 -32.49 16.83
N GLU A 33 5.78 -32.27 16.02
CA GLU A 33 5.52 -33.05 14.80
C GLU A 33 6.66 -32.95 13.78
N LEU A 34 7.23 -31.75 13.63
CA LEU A 34 8.33 -31.50 12.69
C LEU A 34 9.71 -31.80 13.28
N GLY A 35 9.82 -32.15 14.56
CA GLY A 35 11.09 -32.36 15.25
C GLY A 35 11.94 -31.09 15.35
N LEU A 36 11.30 -29.93 15.43
CA LEU A 36 11.93 -28.61 15.51
C LEU A 36 11.91 -28.08 16.94
N ASN A 37 12.82 -27.14 17.24
CA ASN A 37 12.77 -26.38 18.48
C ASN A 37 11.67 -25.30 18.37
N GLU A 38 10.82 -25.21 19.39
CA GLU A 38 9.71 -24.23 19.45
C GLU A 38 10.17 -22.79 19.20
N SER A 39 11.33 -22.39 19.73
CA SER A 39 11.90 -21.05 19.58
C SER A 39 12.14 -20.69 18.11
N VAL A 40 12.56 -21.67 17.30
CA VAL A 40 12.81 -21.48 15.87
C VAL A 40 11.49 -21.28 15.13
N LEU A 41 10.48 -22.10 15.44
CA LEU A 41 9.16 -21.97 14.82
C LEU A 41 8.46 -20.66 15.24
N HIS A 42 8.61 -20.23 16.49
CA HIS A 42 8.14 -18.91 16.94
C HIS A 42 8.76 -17.76 16.13
N THR A 43 10.05 -17.87 15.81
CA THR A 43 10.74 -16.86 14.99
C THR A 43 10.17 -16.84 13.57
N TRP A 44 9.96 -18.00 12.96
CA TRP A 44 9.41 -18.09 11.60
C TRP A 44 7.97 -17.61 11.52
N VAL A 45 7.14 -17.88 12.53
CA VAL A 45 5.75 -17.41 12.59
C VAL A 45 5.71 -15.88 12.74
N ARG A 46 6.62 -15.30 13.52
CA ARG A 46 6.74 -13.84 13.65
C ARG A 46 7.13 -13.21 12.31
N ASP A 47 8.15 -13.74 11.64
CA ASP A 47 8.60 -13.23 10.34
C ASP A 47 7.48 -13.31 9.29
N GLU A 48 6.74 -14.42 9.28
CA GLU A 48 5.63 -14.59 8.33
C GLU A 48 4.45 -13.67 8.63
N ARG A 49 4.08 -13.46 9.91
CA ARG A 49 3.07 -12.45 10.29
C ARG A 49 3.47 -11.05 9.86
N LEU A 50 4.75 -10.70 9.98
CA LEU A 50 5.27 -9.40 9.53
C LEU A 50 5.18 -9.27 8.01
N ARG A 51 5.52 -10.31 7.24
CA ARG A 51 5.34 -10.32 5.78
C ARG A 51 3.88 -10.16 5.37
N MET A 52 2.96 -10.90 5.99
CA MET A 52 1.53 -10.80 5.70
C MET A 52 0.98 -9.40 6.04
N ALA A 53 1.41 -8.81 7.15
CA ALA A 53 1.02 -7.45 7.54
C ALA A 53 1.56 -6.39 6.55
N ALA A 54 2.80 -6.53 6.10
CA ALA A 54 3.39 -5.63 5.09
C ALA A 54 2.63 -5.73 3.76
N ALA A 55 2.32 -6.95 3.31
CA ALA A 55 1.54 -7.20 2.10
C ALA A 55 0.12 -6.59 2.17
N ALA A 56 -0.53 -6.66 3.34
CA ALA A 56 -1.87 -6.08 3.55
C ALA A 56 -1.86 -4.53 3.52
N ILE A 57 -0.75 -3.89 3.85
CA ILE A 57 -0.59 -2.43 3.85
C ILE A 57 -0.13 -1.91 2.46
N GLY A 58 0.07 -2.80 1.48
CA GLY A 58 0.56 -2.43 0.14
C GLY A 58 2.05 -2.05 0.12
N GLY A 59 2.78 -2.31 1.20
CA GLY A 59 4.23 -2.16 1.27
C GLY A 59 4.88 -3.51 1.02
N ALA A 60 5.51 -3.70 -0.14
CA ALA A 60 6.32 -4.88 -0.41
C ALA A 60 7.28 -5.13 0.76
N PRO A 61 7.40 -6.36 1.28
CA PRO A 61 8.38 -6.66 2.29
C PRO A 61 9.76 -6.57 1.64
N ASP A 62 10.60 -5.67 2.14
CA ASP A 62 12.02 -5.66 1.85
C ASP A 62 12.57 -7.07 2.17
N PRO A 63 13.31 -7.76 1.28
CA PRO A 63 13.68 -9.17 1.49
C PRO A 63 14.64 -9.38 2.67
N GLY A 64 15.11 -8.31 3.30
CA GLY A 64 15.94 -8.32 4.49
C GLY A 64 15.14 -8.05 5.75
N GLY A 65 14.53 -9.09 6.33
CA GLY A 65 14.04 -9.03 7.71
C GLY A 65 15.13 -8.47 8.63
N GLY A 66 14.95 -7.24 9.10
CA GLY A 66 15.87 -6.57 10.01
C GLY A 66 17.07 -5.85 9.37
N GLN A 67 17.12 -5.66 8.05
CA GLN A 67 18.14 -4.78 7.48
C GLN A 67 17.73 -3.34 7.77
N SER A 68 18.41 -2.71 8.74
CA SER A 68 18.28 -1.28 8.99
C SER A 68 18.45 -0.59 7.62
N LEU A 69 17.35 -0.03 7.10
CA LEU A 69 17.32 0.66 5.82
C LEU A 69 18.59 1.49 5.68
N SER A 70 19.34 1.33 4.59
CA SER A 70 20.55 2.13 4.37
C SER A 70 20.21 3.61 4.62
N PRO A 71 21.08 4.41 5.26
CA PRO A 71 20.79 5.83 5.51
C PRO A 71 20.29 6.57 4.26
N ASP A 72 20.77 6.17 3.09
CA ASP A 72 20.32 6.66 1.79
C ASP A 72 18.85 6.31 1.48
N ALA A 73 18.43 5.06 1.69
CA ALA A 73 17.04 4.63 1.55
C ALA A 73 16.10 5.33 2.55
N ARG A 74 16.60 5.67 3.75
CA ARG A 74 15.83 6.46 4.73
C ARG A 74 15.67 7.91 4.29
N ALA A 75 16.72 8.51 3.74
CA ALA A 75 16.65 9.87 3.19
C ALA A 75 15.66 9.95 2.02
N GLU A 76 15.70 8.97 1.12
CA GLU A 76 14.78 8.92 -0.01
C GLU A 76 13.33 8.69 0.43
N LEU A 77 13.10 7.86 1.46
CA LEU A 77 11.76 7.71 2.06
C LEU A 77 11.20 9.02 2.62
N VAL A 78 12.02 9.83 3.29
CA VAL A 78 11.60 11.14 3.81
C VAL A 78 11.25 12.07 2.64
N ARG A 79 12.13 12.15 1.64
CA ARG A 79 11.91 12.97 0.44
C ARG A 79 10.63 12.58 -0.29
N LEU A 80 10.38 11.28 -0.46
CA LEU A 80 9.18 10.77 -1.12
C LEU A 80 7.92 11.09 -0.31
N ARG A 81 7.96 10.97 1.02
CA ARG A 81 6.83 11.33 1.88
C ARG A 81 6.49 12.82 1.80
N GLU A 82 7.50 13.69 1.80
CA GLU A 82 7.30 15.13 1.61
C GLU A 82 6.68 15.44 0.25
N LYS A 83 7.15 14.77 -0.81
CA LYS A 83 6.58 14.93 -2.16
C LYS A 83 5.12 14.49 -2.22
N VAL A 84 4.79 13.35 -1.61
CA VAL A 84 3.40 12.86 -1.56
C VAL A 84 2.51 13.82 -0.77
N ALA A 85 2.98 14.36 0.36
CA ALA A 85 2.24 15.33 1.13
C ALA A 85 1.94 16.61 0.31
N ARG A 86 2.96 17.15 -0.36
CA ARG A 86 2.80 18.32 -1.25
C ARG A 86 1.83 18.04 -2.40
N GLN A 87 1.94 16.90 -3.05
CA GLN A 87 1.04 16.52 -4.13
C GLN A 87 -0.41 16.35 -3.64
N ALA A 88 -0.61 15.86 -2.43
CA ALA A 88 -1.94 15.75 -1.84
C ALA A 88 -2.58 17.13 -1.61
N GLU A 89 -1.79 18.12 -1.16
CA GLU A 89 -2.23 19.51 -1.03
C GLU A 89 -2.60 20.12 -2.39
N ASP A 90 -1.75 19.92 -3.41
CA ASP A 90 -2.01 20.39 -4.78
C ASP A 90 -3.29 19.77 -5.35
N ILE A 91 -3.47 18.46 -5.20
CA ILE A 91 -4.68 17.75 -5.64
C ILE A 91 -5.92 18.31 -4.92
N ALA A 92 -5.86 18.51 -3.61
CA ALA A 92 -6.98 19.05 -2.84
C ALA A 92 -7.32 20.49 -3.28
N PHE A 93 -6.32 21.30 -3.60
CA PHE A 93 -6.52 22.63 -4.17
C PHE A 93 -7.19 22.56 -5.55
N LEU A 94 -6.65 21.73 -6.46
CA LEU A 94 -7.18 21.58 -7.82
C LEU A 94 -8.61 21.03 -7.83
N GLN A 95 -8.95 20.12 -6.91
CA GLN A 95 -10.31 19.63 -6.73
C GLN A 95 -11.28 20.73 -6.27
N LYS A 96 -10.86 21.59 -5.34
CA LYS A 96 -11.68 22.75 -4.92
C LYS A 96 -11.86 23.75 -6.07
N ALA A 97 -10.80 24.01 -6.82
CA ALA A 97 -10.86 24.89 -7.98
C ALA A 97 -11.79 24.34 -9.07
N SER A 98 -11.68 23.06 -9.40
CA SER A 98 -12.55 22.42 -10.40
C SER A 98 -14.01 22.37 -9.93
N ALA A 99 -14.26 22.10 -8.64
CA ALA A 99 -15.61 22.16 -8.06
C ALA A 99 -16.21 23.58 -8.13
N TYR A 100 -15.42 24.61 -7.84
CA TYR A 100 -15.86 26.00 -7.96
C TYR A 100 -16.23 26.36 -9.41
N VAL A 101 -15.39 25.97 -10.37
CA VAL A 101 -15.66 26.19 -11.80
C VAL A 101 -16.92 25.44 -12.23
N ALA A 102 -17.08 24.18 -11.84
CA ALA A 102 -18.28 23.41 -12.13
C ALA A 102 -19.55 24.07 -11.55
N ALA A 103 -19.51 24.52 -10.29
CA ALA A 103 -20.61 25.23 -9.66
C ALA A 103 -20.94 26.57 -10.36
N GLN A 104 -19.94 27.26 -10.91
CA GLN A 104 -20.15 28.48 -11.69
C GLN A 104 -20.86 28.21 -13.01
N LEU A 105 -20.54 27.09 -13.68
CA LEU A 105 -21.17 26.67 -14.92
C LEU A 105 -22.61 26.16 -14.72
N ASP A 106 -22.92 25.64 -13.54
CA ASP A 106 -24.28 25.17 -13.20
C ASP A 106 -25.23 26.31 -12.76
N ARG A 107 -24.75 27.57 -12.71
CA ARG A 107 -25.62 28.71 -12.40
C ARG A 107 -26.66 28.91 -13.54
N PRO A 108 -27.96 28.96 -13.21
CA PRO A 108 -29.03 29.00 -14.21
C PRO A 108 -28.97 30.26 -15.10
N ALA A 109 -28.50 31.39 -14.56
CA ALA A 109 -28.34 32.62 -15.32
C ALA A 109 -27.30 32.51 -16.46
N PHE A 110 -26.20 31.79 -16.23
CA PHE A 110 -25.18 31.56 -17.27
C PHE A 110 -25.65 30.52 -18.29
N ARG A 111 -26.32 29.47 -17.83
CA ARG A 111 -26.88 28.41 -18.69
C ARG A 111 -27.93 28.94 -19.66
N VAL A 112 -28.85 29.78 -19.19
CA VAL A 112 -29.89 30.40 -20.04
C VAL A 112 -29.27 31.40 -21.02
N HIS A 113 -28.33 32.23 -20.57
CA HIS A 113 -27.67 33.21 -21.43
C HIS A 113 -26.76 32.55 -22.48
N PHE A 114 -26.05 31.47 -22.11
CA PHE A 114 -25.19 30.72 -23.03
C PHE A 114 -26.01 29.97 -24.08
N LEU A 115 -27.09 29.29 -23.70
CA LEU A 115 -27.99 28.64 -24.67
C LEU A 115 -28.68 29.66 -25.59
N SER A 116 -29.07 30.83 -25.05
CA SER A 116 -29.62 31.92 -25.86
C SER A 116 -28.59 32.48 -26.86
N TRP A 117 -27.34 32.63 -26.45
CA TRP A 117 -26.26 33.11 -27.33
C TRP A 117 -25.90 32.08 -28.40
N VAL A 118 -25.80 30.79 -28.05
CA VAL A 118 -25.56 29.70 -29.02
C VAL A 118 -26.68 29.62 -30.06
N ALA A 119 -27.95 29.68 -29.61
CA ALA A 119 -29.09 29.68 -30.52
C ALA A 119 -29.12 30.91 -31.45
N CYS A 120 -28.74 32.08 -30.93
CA CYS A 120 -28.66 33.30 -31.74
C CYS A 120 -27.52 33.21 -32.77
N HIS A 121 -26.37 32.67 -32.37
CA HIS A 121 -25.19 32.52 -33.24
C HIS A 121 -25.38 31.46 -34.34
N GLU A 122 -26.03 30.33 -34.04
CA GLU A 122 -26.40 29.32 -35.06
C GLU A 122 -27.42 29.86 -36.08
N ALA A 123 -28.39 30.68 -35.64
CA ALA A 123 -29.36 31.33 -36.52
C ALA A 123 -28.74 32.39 -37.44
N GLU A 124 -27.59 32.97 -37.06
CA GLU A 124 -26.82 33.91 -37.86
C GLU A 124 -25.85 33.22 -38.84
N GLN A 125 -25.33 32.03 -38.52
CA GLN A 125 -24.45 31.28 -39.44
C GLN A 125 -25.20 30.49 -40.52
N GLY A 126 -26.49 30.20 -40.32
CA GLY A 126 -27.32 29.44 -41.26
C GLY A 126 -28.04 30.25 -42.34
N ARG A 127 -27.70 31.54 -42.52
CA ARG A 127 -28.36 32.44 -43.49
C ARG A 127 -27.41 32.93 -44.57
#